data_AF-A0A521SS89-F1
#
_entry.id   AF-A0A521SS89-F1
#
_cell.length_a   1.000
_cell.length_b   1.000
_cell.length_c   1.000
_cell.angle_alpha   90.00
_cell.angle_beta   90.00
_cell.angle_gamma   90.00
#
_symmetry.space_group_name_H-M   'P 1'
#
loop_
_entity.id
_entity.type
_entity.pdbx_description
1 polymer ?
#
loop_
_entity_poly.entity_id
_entity_poly.type
_entity_poly.pdbx_seq_one_letter_code
_entity_poly.pdbx_strand_id
1 'polypeptide(L)'
;MKLRERYRKLSLWNKLGVWGALASLVSISLAVLFYVFQTSPSVPMEHYGFLYPANDPTPPNPCGASGPETVLVLIGDNAFRLTGREGHFIAIRLQGKPLVWLERSSLGIHVSAEVTREDGRLAAKINANRFVINPNNYFTMRRPDRHELSVYDKSSQVVLKARFLNEGTFRIEGRFFAPGYGSVIVENDAISARLPGGHIQARKACMSNVSVGLDL
;
A
#
# COMPACT_ATOMS: atom_id res chain seq x y z
N MET A 1 -40.90 23.84 -47.53
CA MET A 1 -40.55 25.16 -46.95
C MET A 1 -39.29 25.00 -46.13
N LYS A 2 -38.20 25.72 -46.44
CA LYS A 2 -36.88 25.49 -45.83
C LYS A 2 -36.80 26.15 -44.44
N LEU A 3 -36.14 25.51 -43.48
CA LEU A 3 -36.00 25.98 -42.08
C LEU A 3 -35.51 27.44 -41.99
N ARG A 4 -34.62 27.83 -42.91
CA ARG A 4 -34.10 29.19 -43.08
C ARG A 4 -35.18 30.23 -43.42
N GLU A 5 -36.21 29.86 -44.18
CA GLU A 5 -37.32 30.76 -44.56
C GLU A 5 -38.23 31.04 -43.38
N ARG A 6 -38.49 30.02 -42.54
CA ARG A 6 -39.26 30.20 -41.29
C ARG A 6 -38.51 31.08 -40.29
N TYR A 7 -37.20 30.87 -40.17
CA TYR A 7 -36.36 31.69 -39.29
C TYR A 7 -36.30 33.17 -39.73
N ARG A 8 -36.30 33.43 -41.04
CA ARG A 8 -36.27 34.81 -41.57
C ARG A 8 -37.53 35.60 -41.21
N LYS A 9 -38.69 34.95 -41.17
CA LYS A 9 -40.01 35.54 -40.84
C LYS A 9 -40.24 35.80 -39.34
N LEU A 10 -39.34 35.37 -38.46
CA LEU A 10 -39.46 35.66 -37.02
C LEU A 10 -39.12 37.13 -36.72
N SER A 11 -39.89 37.73 -35.81
CA SER A 11 -39.59 39.04 -35.24
C SER A 11 -38.23 39.02 -34.52
N LEU A 12 -37.61 40.19 -34.36
CA LEU A 12 -36.31 40.32 -33.69
C LEU A 12 -36.33 39.75 -32.26
N TRP A 13 -37.42 39.97 -31.52
CA TRP A 13 -37.65 39.43 -30.18
C TRP A 13 -37.68 37.89 -30.16
N ASN A 14 -38.31 37.27 -31.15
CA ASN A 14 -38.33 35.80 -31.24
C ASN A 14 -36.94 35.23 -31.55
N LYS A 15 -36.13 35.94 -32.35
CA LYS A 15 -34.75 35.52 -32.63
C LYS A 15 -33.87 35.61 -31.38
N LEU A 16 -33.97 36.70 -30.62
CA LEU A 16 -33.27 36.86 -29.35
C LEU A 16 -33.67 35.76 -28.35
N GLY A 17 -34.97 35.44 -28.26
CA GLY A 17 -35.46 34.35 -27.41
C GLY A 17 -34.89 32.98 -27.78
N VAL A 18 -34.82 32.66 -29.08
CA VAL A 18 -34.24 31.40 -29.57
C VAL A 18 -32.75 31.29 -29.24
N TRP A 19 -31.97 32.35 -29.49
CA TRP A 19 -30.53 32.34 -29.16
C TRP A 19 -30.28 32.33 -27.65
N GLY A 20 -31.10 33.04 -26.86
CA GLY A 20 -31.03 33.00 -25.41
C GLY A 20 -31.29 31.61 -24.84
N ALA A 21 -32.28 30.89 -25.39
CA ALA A 21 -32.56 29.51 -25.01
C ALA A 21 -31.39 28.57 -25.35
N LEU A 22 -30.82 28.68 -26.56
CA LEU A 22 -29.65 27.89 -26.97
C LEU A 22 -28.43 28.17 -26.09
N ALA A 23 -28.12 29.44 -25.82
CA ALA A 23 -27.01 29.82 -24.96
C ALA A 23 -27.19 29.28 -23.53
N SER A 24 -28.42 29.32 -23.00
CA SER A 24 -28.74 28.76 -21.68
C SER A 24 -28.51 27.25 -21.63
N LEU A 25 -28.92 26.50 -22.66
CA LEU A 25 -28.72 25.05 -22.73
C LEU A 25 -27.22 24.68 -22.76
N VAL A 26 -26.42 25.42 -23.53
CA VAL A 26 -24.97 25.24 -23.59
C VAL A 26 -24.34 25.57 -22.23
N SER A 27 -24.73 26.68 -21.61
CA SER A 27 -24.21 27.10 -20.30
C SER A 27 -24.55 26.08 -19.20
N ILE A 28 -25.77 25.54 -19.17
CA ILE A 28 -26.16 24.50 -18.22
C ILE A 28 -25.33 23.23 -18.44
N SER A 29 -25.17 22.81 -19.69
CA SER A 29 -24.36 21.63 -20.03
C SER A 29 -22.91 21.77 -19.58
N LEU A 30 -22.30 22.94 -19.81
CA LEU A 30 -20.93 23.24 -19.36
C LEU A 30 -20.83 23.31 -17.83
N ALA A 31 -21.82 23.90 -17.15
CA ALA A 31 -21.85 23.96 -15.69
C ALA A 31 -21.98 22.57 -15.07
N VAL A 32 -22.83 21.69 -15.64
CA VAL A 32 -22.96 20.30 -15.22
C VAL A 32 -21.66 19.54 -15.48
N LEU A 33 -21.03 19.71 -16.64
CA LEU A 33 -19.75 19.07 -16.95
C LEU A 33 -18.65 19.53 -15.96
N PHE A 34 -18.57 20.83 -15.69
CA PHE A 34 -17.62 21.39 -14.74
C PHE A 34 -17.88 20.89 -13.31
N TYR A 35 -19.14 20.87 -12.88
CA TYR A 35 -19.54 20.31 -11.59
C TYR A 35 -19.14 18.84 -11.49
N VAL A 36 -19.45 18.01 -12.50
CA VAL A 36 -19.05 16.60 -12.55
C VAL A 36 -17.54 16.45 -12.53
N PHE A 37 -16.77 17.29 -13.22
CA PHE A 37 -15.30 17.24 -13.16
C PHE A 37 -14.76 17.61 -11.78
N GLN A 38 -15.35 18.58 -11.08
CA GLN A 38 -14.94 18.97 -9.73
C GLN A 38 -15.39 17.96 -8.66
N THR A 39 -16.57 17.36 -8.83
CA THR A 39 -17.14 16.41 -7.86
C THR A 39 -16.88 14.97 -8.24
N SER A 40 -16.19 14.70 -9.35
CA SER A 40 -15.69 13.35 -9.63
C SER A 40 -14.76 13.02 -8.48
N PRO A 41 -15.14 12.12 -7.55
CA PRO A 41 -14.16 11.63 -6.60
C PRO A 41 -13.01 11.12 -7.45
N SER A 42 -11.78 11.53 -7.16
CA SER A 42 -10.61 10.91 -7.77
C SER A 42 -10.84 9.41 -7.61
N VAL A 43 -11.14 8.71 -8.72
CA VAL A 43 -11.32 7.25 -8.67
C VAL A 43 -10.04 6.80 -8.01
N PRO A 44 -10.08 6.24 -6.79
CA PRO A 44 -8.86 5.85 -6.12
C PRO A 44 -8.21 4.89 -7.08
N MET A 45 -7.10 5.33 -7.68
CA MET A 45 -6.40 4.56 -8.69
C MET A 45 -6.22 3.20 -8.05
N GLU A 46 -6.84 2.16 -8.62
CA GLU A 46 -6.71 0.78 -8.15
C GLU A 46 -5.24 0.37 -8.35
N HIS A 47 -4.35 0.90 -7.53
CA HIS A 47 -3.02 0.37 -7.31
C HIS A 47 -3.19 -0.88 -6.43
N TYR A 48 -3.96 -1.86 -6.90
CA TYR A 48 -4.10 -3.16 -6.26
C TYR A 48 -3.25 -4.15 -7.04
N GLY A 49 -2.09 -4.49 -6.52
CA GLY A 49 -1.14 -5.35 -7.25
C GLY A 49 0.23 -5.28 -6.62
N PHE A 50 1.22 -4.80 -7.37
CA PHE A 50 2.62 -4.77 -6.93
C PHE A 50 2.96 -3.48 -6.17
N LEU A 51 3.88 -3.57 -5.20
CA LEU A 51 4.71 -2.44 -4.83
C LEU A 51 5.80 -2.32 -5.88
N TYR A 52 5.97 -1.12 -6.42
CA TYR A 52 7.03 -0.81 -7.39
C TYR A 52 8.21 -0.17 -6.67
N PRO A 53 9.43 -0.31 -7.19
CA PRO A 53 10.59 0.37 -6.60
C PRO A 53 10.42 1.88 -6.72
N ALA A 54 10.68 2.60 -5.62
CA ALA A 54 10.88 4.06 -5.66
C ALA A 54 12.31 4.39 -6.10
N ASN A 55 12.73 5.64 -5.90
CA ASN A 55 14.10 6.10 -6.12
C ASN A 55 14.74 6.55 -4.80
N ASP A 56 14.29 5.98 -3.68
CA ASP A 56 14.80 6.32 -2.36
C ASP A 56 16.18 5.69 -2.14
N PRO A 57 17.13 6.36 -1.47
CA PRO A 57 18.43 5.78 -1.18
C PRO A 57 18.30 4.61 -0.22
N THR A 58 19.10 3.56 -0.43
CA THR A 58 19.24 2.47 0.54
C THR A 58 19.85 3.02 1.83
N PRO A 59 19.17 2.93 2.99
CA PRO A 59 19.72 3.42 4.23
C PRO A 59 20.95 2.59 4.65
N PRO A 60 21.86 3.16 5.46
CA PRO A 60 22.97 2.42 6.05
C PRO A 60 22.47 1.17 6.78
N ASN A 61 23.07 0.02 6.49
CA ASN A 61 22.64 -1.28 6.98
C ASN A 61 23.84 -2.22 7.13
N PRO A 62 23.75 -3.28 7.95
CA PRO A 62 24.87 -4.17 8.25
C PRO A 62 25.31 -5.04 7.06
N CYS A 63 24.50 -5.19 6.01
CA CYS A 63 24.87 -5.94 4.80
C CYS A 63 25.56 -5.08 3.73
N GLY A 64 25.60 -3.76 3.88
CA GLY A 64 26.11 -2.84 2.85
C GLY A 64 25.15 -2.68 1.68
N ALA A 65 25.68 -2.48 0.47
CA ALA A 65 24.86 -2.29 -0.74
C ALA A 65 24.26 -3.61 -1.26
N SER A 66 23.12 -3.50 -1.94
CA SER A 66 22.54 -4.58 -2.75
C SER A 66 23.28 -4.67 -4.08
N GLY A 67 23.63 -5.89 -4.51
CA GLY A 67 24.07 -6.18 -5.87
C GLY A 67 22.90 -6.25 -6.87
N PRO A 68 23.18 -6.29 -8.19
CA PRO A 68 22.19 -6.16 -9.26
C PRO A 68 21.12 -7.27 -9.30
N GLU A 69 21.37 -8.42 -8.67
CA GLU A 69 20.41 -9.54 -8.63
C GLU A 69 19.97 -9.88 -7.20
N THR A 70 20.21 -8.95 -6.27
CA THR A 70 19.87 -9.13 -4.87
C THR A 70 18.89 -8.06 -4.42
N VAL A 71 17.97 -8.44 -3.55
CA VAL A 71 17.16 -7.49 -2.79
C VAL A 71 17.53 -7.60 -1.33
N LEU A 72 17.80 -6.45 -0.72
CA LEU A 72 17.91 -6.30 0.72
C LEU A 72 16.52 -6.10 1.28
N VAL A 73 16.08 -6.99 2.16
CA VAL A 73 14.90 -6.79 2.98
C VAL A 73 15.36 -6.28 4.33
N LEU A 74 14.94 -5.06 4.67
CA LEU A 74 15.21 -4.42 5.94
C LEU A 74 14.04 -4.67 6.88
N ILE A 75 14.33 -5.26 8.04
CA ILE A 75 13.36 -5.48 9.11
C ILE A 75 13.95 -4.79 10.35
N GLY A 76 13.47 -3.56 10.58
CA GLY A 76 14.14 -2.61 11.45
C GLY A 76 15.53 -2.23 10.93
N ASP A 77 16.56 -2.36 11.77
CA ASP A 77 17.97 -2.12 11.39
C ASP A 77 18.70 -3.41 10.97
N ASN A 78 18.00 -4.55 10.94
CA ASN A 78 18.51 -5.82 10.45
C ASN A 78 18.32 -5.91 8.94
N ALA A 79 19.26 -6.55 8.24
CA ALA A 79 19.24 -6.69 6.79
C ALA A 79 19.34 -8.16 6.36
N PHE A 80 18.49 -8.52 5.41
CA PHE A 80 18.41 -9.86 4.84
C PHE A 80 18.63 -9.77 3.34
N ARG A 81 19.73 -10.34 2.85
CA ARG A 81 20.05 -10.38 1.41
C ARG A 81 19.40 -11.60 0.77
N LEU A 82 18.48 -11.34 -0.14
CA LEU A 82 17.81 -12.34 -0.97
C LEU A 82 18.43 -12.35 -2.35
N THR A 83 18.89 -13.51 -2.81
CA THR A 83 19.40 -13.71 -4.18
C THR A 83 18.29 -14.12 -5.13
N GLY A 84 18.38 -13.67 -6.37
CA GLY A 84 17.45 -14.02 -7.44
C GLY A 84 16.38 -12.96 -7.64
N ARG A 85 15.87 -12.87 -8.88
CA ARG A 85 14.90 -11.85 -9.30
C ARG A 85 13.46 -12.18 -8.91
N GLU A 86 13.19 -13.43 -8.58
CA GLU A 86 11.87 -13.92 -8.18
C GLU A 86 12.01 -14.86 -6.99
N GLY A 87 11.01 -14.90 -6.12
CA GLY A 87 11.04 -15.80 -4.97
C GLY A 87 10.05 -15.46 -3.88
N HIS A 88 9.93 -16.39 -2.93
CA HIS A 88 9.11 -16.27 -1.74
C HIS A 88 10.01 -16.12 -0.51
N PHE A 89 9.72 -15.14 0.33
CA PHE A 89 10.48 -14.86 1.55
C PHE A 89 9.55 -14.59 2.73
N ILE A 90 9.73 -15.33 3.82
CA ILE A 90 8.95 -15.13 5.03
C ILE A 90 9.70 -14.13 5.92
N ALA A 91 9.26 -12.88 5.96
CA ALA A 91 9.91 -11.86 6.76
C ALA A 91 9.81 -12.17 8.26
N ILE A 92 8.62 -12.58 8.71
CA ILE A 92 8.35 -12.88 10.12
C ILE A 92 7.52 -14.16 10.21
N ARG A 93 8.05 -15.15 10.93
CA ARG A 93 7.38 -16.39 11.31
C ARG A 93 7.36 -16.48 12.83
N LEU A 94 6.20 -16.82 13.37
CA LEU A 94 6.02 -17.05 14.79
C LEU A 94 5.29 -18.38 14.96
N GLN A 95 5.94 -19.35 15.59
CA GLN A 95 5.46 -20.70 15.90
C GLN A 95 5.03 -21.46 14.66
N GLY A 96 5.89 -21.44 13.64
CA GLY A 96 5.62 -22.06 12.35
C GLY A 96 4.59 -21.32 11.50
N LYS A 97 3.93 -20.27 12.02
CA LYS A 97 2.94 -19.48 11.29
C LYS A 97 3.59 -18.23 10.66
N PRO A 98 3.55 -18.07 9.33
CA PRO A 98 4.03 -16.85 8.70
C PRO A 98 3.07 -15.69 9.02
N LEU A 99 3.61 -14.61 9.58
CA LEU A 99 2.85 -13.39 9.89
C LEU A 99 2.98 -12.36 8.76
N VAL A 100 4.17 -12.26 8.16
CA VAL A 100 4.45 -11.41 7.01
C VAL A 100 5.34 -12.15 6.04
N TRP A 101 4.97 -12.15 4.77
CA TRP A 101 5.77 -12.72 3.70
C TRP A 101 5.71 -11.86 2.44
N LEU A 102 6.74 -12.02 1.63
CA LEU A 102 6.98 -11.30 0.39
C LEU A 102 7.03 -12.29 -0.76
N GLU A 103 6.45 -11.90 -1.88
CA GLU A 103 6.59 -12.56 -3.16
C GLU A 103 7.16 -11.55 -4.15
N ARG A 104 8.39 -11.78 -4.59
CA ARG A 104 9.08 -10.96 -5.57
C ARG A 104 8.81 -11.51 -6.97
N SER A 105 8.48 -10.63 -7.90
CA SER A 105 8.42 -10.92 -9.33
C SER A 105 9.26 -9.92 -10.12
N SER A 106 9.39 -10.14 -11.42
CA SER A 106 9.96 -9.16 -12.36
C SER A 106 9.25 -7.80 -12.39
N LEU A 107 7.98 -7.71 -11.95
CA LEU A 107 7.20 -6.47 -11.97
C LEU A 107 7.27 -5.68 -10.65
N GLY A 108 7.57 -6.35 -9.53
CA GLY A 108 7.60 -5.72 -8.22
C GLY A 108 7.46 -6.72 -7.07
N ILE A 109 6.98 -6.23 -5.93
CA ILE A 109 6.83 -7.05 -4.71
C ILE A 109 5.37 -7.08 -4.26
N HIS A 110 4.87 -8.29 -4.02
CA HIS A 110 3.64 -8.54 -3.27
C HIS A 110 3.96 -8.73 -1.79
N VAL A 111 3.22 -8.03 -0.94
CA VAL A 111 3.25 -8.19 0.50
C VAL A 111 1.95 -8.86 0.92
N SER A 112 2.10 -9.91 1.70
CA SER A 112 0.99 -10.59 2.34
C SER A 112 1.26 -10.67 3.83
N ALA A 113 0.20 -10.51 4.61
CA ALA A 113 0.30 -10.48 6.06
C ALA A 113 -0.99 -10.92 6.72
N GLU A 114 -0.84 -11.59 7.86
CA GLU A 114 -1.93 -11.82 8.80
C GLU A 114 -1.67 -11.00 10.06
N VAL A 115 -2.41 -9.91 10.21
CA VAL A 115 -2.34 -9.06 11.39
C VAL A 115 -3.40 -9.54 12.36
N THR A 116 -2.99 -9.93 13.56
CA THR A 116 -3.91 -10.24 14.67
C THR A 116 -3.82 -9.17 15.75
N ARG A 117 -4.87 -9.03 16.54
CA ARG A 117 -4.89 -8.12 17.69
C ARG A 117 -4.26 -8.80 18.90
N GLU A 118 -4.00 -8.03 19.96
CA GLU A 118 -3.60 -8.55 21.27
C GLU A 118 -4.61 -9.56 21.85
N ASP A 119 -5.91 -9.41 21.53
CA ASP A 119 -6.97 -10.35 21.94
C ASP A 119 -6.99 -11.68 21.15
N GLY A 120 -6.07 -11.83 20.19
CA GLY A 120 -5.94 -13.02 19.36
C GLY A 120 -6.85 -13.12 18.15
N ARG A 121 -7.76 -12.15 17.95
CA ARG A 121 -8.66 -12.16 16.79
C ARG A 121 -7.93 -11.66 15.54
N LEU A 122 -8.26 -12.26 14.40
CA LEU A 122 -7.78 -11.79 13.10
C LEU A 122 -8.27 -10.36 12.88
N ALA A 123 -7.31 -9.46 12.74
CA ALA A 123 -7.52 -8.03 12.67
C ALA A 123 -7.65 -7.60 11.21
N ALA A 124 -6.69 -8.03 10.40
CA ALA A 124 -6.66 -7.82 8.97
C ALA A 124 -5.93 -8.97 8.27
N LYS A 125 -6.38 -9.29 7.06
CA LYS A 125 -5.65 -10.16 6.14
C LYS A 125 -5.31 -9.40 4.88
N ILE A 126 -4.02 -9.34 4.59
CA ILE A 126 -3.48 -8.76 3.36
C ILE A 126 -3.02 -9.92 2.49
N ASN A 127 -3.54 -9.98 1.26
CA ASN A 127 -3.14 -10.96 0.27
C ASN A 127 -2.67 -10.21 -0.97
N ALA A 128 -1.38 -10.31 -1.28
CA ALA A 128 -0.77 -9.70 -2.46
C ALA A 128 -1.07 -8.19 -2.57
N ASN A 129 -0.82 -7.44 -1.48
CA ASN A 129 -1.13 -6.02 -1.31
C ASN A 129 -2.62 -5.66 -1.39
N ARG A 130 -3.53 -6.63 -1.33
CA ARG A 130 -4.98 -6.41 -1.28
C ARG A 130 -5.52 -6.72 0.09
N PHE A 131 -6.43 -5.88 0.54
CA PHE A 131 -7.10 -6.03 1.83
C PHE A 131 -8.31 -6.95 1.68
N VAL A 132 -8.26 -8.14 2.27
CA VAL A 132 -9.28 -9.18 2.05
C VAL A 132 -10.35 -9.16 3.14
N ILE A 133 -9.96 -8.93 4.40
CA ILE A 133 -10.83 -9.11 5.56
C ILE A 133 -10.62 -7.98 6.57
N ASN A 134 -11.68 -7.23 6.87
CA ASN A 134 -11.77 -6.28 7.98
C ASN A 134 -13.22 -6.15 8.48
N PRO A 135 -13.77 -7.22 9.07
CA PRO A 135 -15.19 -7.36 9.36
C PRO A 135 -15.73 -6.28 10.31
N ASN A 136 -14.84 -5.63 11.06
CA ASN A 136 -15.19 -4.69 12.12
C ASN A 136 -14.63 -3.27 11.89
N ASN A 137 -14.09 -3.00 10.70
CA ASN A 137 -13.43 -1.75 10.34
C ASN A 137 -12.38 -1.27 11.37
N TYR A 138 -11.63 -2.20 11.99
CA TYR A 138 -10.59 -1.85 12.98
C TYR A 138 -9.31 -1.32 12.35
N PHE A 139 -9.09 -1.64 11.08
CA PHE A 139 -7.85 -1.28 10.40
C PHE A 139 -8.14 -0.43 9.18
N THR A 140 -7.28 0.55 8.95
CA THR A 140 -7.31 1.37 7.75
C THR A 140 -6.06 1.08 6.93
N MET A 141 -6.25 0.60 5.71
CA MET A 141 -5.18 0.50 4.74
C MET A 141 -5.01 1.86 4.06
N ARG A 142 -3.78 2.35 4.01
CA ARG A 142 -3.38 3.52 3.24
C ARG A 142 -2.28 3.13 2.27
N ARG A 143 -2.36 3.66 1.07
CA ARG A 143 -1.36 3.52 0.02
C ARG A 143 -1.00 4.93 -0.46
N PRO A 144 -0.05 5.61 0.22
CA PRO A 144 0.29 7.00 -0.11
C PRO A 144 0.82 7.15 -1.54
N ASP A 145 1.52 6.13 -2.03
CA ASP A 145 2.08 6.07 -3.38
C ASP A 145 2.11 4.61 -3.90
N ARG A 146 2.69 4.38 -5.08
CA ARG A 146 2.80 3.03 -5.68
C ARG A 146 3.91 2.17 -5.05
N HIS A 147 4.67 2.68 -4.09
CA HIS A 147 5.87 2.09 -3.51
C HIS A 147 5.66 1.70 -2.04
N GLU A 148 4.63 2.21 -1.39
CA GLU A 148 4.33 2.00 0.02
C GLU A 148 2.91 1.46 0.27
N LEU A 149 2.82 0.49 1.16
CA LEU A 149 1.60 -0.01 1.76
C LEU A 149 1.69 0.13 3.28
N SER A 150 0.73 0.85 3.87
CA SER A 150 0.67 1.06 5.31
C SER A 150 -0.69 0.66 5.85
N VAL A 151 -0.73 -0.05 6.97
CA VAL A 151 -1.94 -0.46 7.67
C VAL A 151 -1.89 0.08 9.09
N TYR A 152 -2.97 0.74 9.47
CA TYR A 152 -3.13 1.41 10.76
C TYR A 152 -4.26 0.78 11.55
N ASP A 153 -4.15 0.75 12.87
CA ASP A 153 -5.26 0.40 13.76
C ASP A 153 -6.20 1.60 14.04
N LYS A 154 -7.22 1.41 14.89
CA LYS A 154 -8.15 2.48 15.31
C LYS A 154 -7.46 3.62 16.08
N SER A 155 -6.32 3.36 16.68
CA SER A 155 -5.50 4.35 17.41
C SER A 155 -4.47 5.03 16.49
N SER A 156 -4.59 4.84 15.17
CA SER A 156 -3.65 5.36 14.16
C SER A 156 -2.22 4.88 14.36
N GLN A 157 -2.01 3.75 15.02
CA GLN A 157 -0.70 3.12 15.15
C GLN A 157 -0.42 2.25 13.93
N VAL A 158 0.84 2.25 13.47
CA VAL A 158 1.29 1.42 12.35
C VAL A 158 1.37 -0.04 12.80
N VAL A 159 0.59 -0.91 12.17
CA VAL A 159 0.66 -2.36 12.41
C VAL A 159 1.41 -3.08 11.30
N LEU A 160 1.42 -2.54 10.09
CA LEU A 160 2.30 -2.93 9.01
C LEU A 160 2.63 -1.70 8.18
N LYS A 161 3.90 -1.49 7.89
CA LYS A 161 4.35 -0.55 6.86
C LYS A 161 5.39 -1.26 6.01
N ALA A 162 5.12 -1.30 4.72
CA ALA A 162 5.94 -1.99 3.74
C ALA A 162 6.27 -1.03 2.61
N ARG A 163 7.55 -0.76 2.37
CA ARG A 163 7.99 0.20 1.35
C ARG A 163 9.09 -0.38 0.48
N PHE A 164 8.91 -0.31 -0.83
CA PHE A 164 9.92 -0.70 -1.82
C PHE A 164 10.75 0.55 -2.19
N LEU A 165 11.82 0.78 -1.43
CA LEU A 165 12.62 2.01 -1.50
C LEU A 165 13.29 2.20 -2.87
N ASN A 166 13.84 1.13 -3.42
CA ASN A 166 14.46 1.09 -4.76
C ASN A 166 14.54 -0.37 -5.23
N GLU A 167 14.99 -0.60 -6.47
CA GLU A 167 15.06 -1.94 -7.07
C GLU A 167 15.82 -2.98 -6.25
N GLY A 168 16.75 -2.55 -5.39
CA GLY A 168 17.55 -3.40 -4.53
C GLY A 168 17.16 -3.42 -3.06
N THR A 169 16.17 -2.63 -2.61
CA THR A 169 15.89 -2.48 -1.16
C THR A 169 14.41 -2.39 -0.84
N PHE A 170 13.94 -3.30 -0.01
CA PHE A 170 12.60 -3.37 0.54
C PHE A 170 12.65 -3.19 2.07
N ARG A 171 11.66 -2.51 2.67
CA ARG A 171 11.63 -2.23 4.10
C ARG A 171 10.29 -2.63 4.72
N ILE A 172 10.35 -3.28 5.87
CA ILE A 172 9.19 -3.69 6.67
C ILE A 172 9.32 -3.12 8.09
N GLU A 173 8.24 -2.54 8.55
CA GLU A 173 7.99 -2.11 9.93
C GLU A 173 6.61 -2.58 10.35
N GLY A 174 6.36 -2.68 11.65
CA GLY A 174 5.03 -3.03 12.13
C GLY A 174 5.01 -3.69 13.50
N ARG A 175 3.81 -4.09 13.90
CA ARG A 175 3.52 -4.75 15.18
C ARG A 175 2.69 -5.97 14.90
N PHE A 176 3.26 -7.13 15.21
CA PHE A 176 2.69 -8.42 14.88
C PHE A 176 2.44 -9.19 16.16
N PHE A 177 1.20 -9.59 16.37
CA PHE A 177 0.80 -10.37 17.54
C PHE A 177 0.49 -11.79 17.10
N ALA A 178 0.78 -12.77 17.96
CA ALA A 178 0.23 -14.10 17.87
C ALA A 178 -0.34 -14.50 19.24
N PRO A 179 -1.65 -14.79 19.33
CA PRO A 179 -2.25 -15.19 20.59
C PRO A 179 -1.57 -16.41 21.21
N GLY A 180 -1.30 -16.34 22.50
CA GLY A 180 -0.60 -17.39 23.26
C GLY A 180 0.92 -17.38 23.13
N TYR A 181 1.50 -16.60 22.20
CA TYR A 181 2.93 -16.60 21.91
C TYR A 181 3.59 -15.23 21.99
N GLY A 182 2.81 -14.16 22.01
CA GLY A 182 3.29 -12.82 22.30
C GLY A 182 3.34 -11.92 21.07
N SER A 183 4.34 -11.04 21.01
CA SER A 183 4.37 -9.93 20.04
C SER A 183 5.75 -9.67 19.49
N VAL A 184 5.84 -9.39 18.19
CA VAL A 184 7.02 -8.88 17.51
C VAL A 184 6.76 -7.43 17.10
N ILE A 185 7.59 -6.52 17.57
CA ILE A 185 7.57 -5.10 17.23
C ILE A 185 8.82 -4.83 16.39
N VAL A 186 8.60 -4.35 15.17
CA VAL A 186 9.65 -3.94 14.23
C VAL A 186 9.62 -2.42 14.13
N GLU A 187 10.63 -1.79 14.72
CA GLU A 187 10.87 -0.34 14.68
C GLU A 187 12.12 -0.05 13.87
N ASN A 188 12.39 1.22 13.59
CA ASN A 188 13.48 1.62 12.68
C ASN A 188 14.86 1.11 13.08
N ASP A 189 15.11 0.92 14.38
CA ASP A 189 16.43 0.65 14.95
C ASP A 189 16.55 -0.73 15.62
N ALA A 190 15.47 -1.52 15.65
CA ALA A 190 15.46 -2.82 16.30
C ALA A 190 14.25 -3.68 15.93
N ILE A 191 14.43 -4.99 16.09
CA ILE A 191 13.34 -5.95 16.24
C ILE A 191 13.27 -6.32 17.72
N SER A 192 12.09 -6.19 18.32
CA SER A 192 11.85 -6.57 19.72
C SER A 192 10.72 -7.59 19.78
N ALA A 193 10.98 -8.76 20.36
CA ALA A 193 10.00 -9.83 20.54
C ALA A 193 9.74 -10.07 22.03
N ARG A 194 8.47 -10.04 22.43
CA ARG A 194 8.01 -10.45 23.77
C ARG A 194 7.35 -11.81 23.62
N LEU A 195 7.96 -12.83 24.20
CA LEU A 195 7.51 -14.23 24.14
C LEU A 195 7.18 -14.74 25.55
N PRO A 196 6.40 -15.83 25.70
CA PRO A 196 6.30 -16.56 26.94
C PRO A 196 7.69 -16.94 27.46
N GLY A 197 8.10 -16.33 28.58
CA GLY A 197 9.38 -16.62 29.22
C GLY A 197 10.53 -15.67 28.88
N GLY A 198 10.34 -14.64 28.04
CA GLY A 198 11.41 -13.67 27.83
C GLY A 198 11.16 -12.55 26.82
N HIS A 199 12.15 -11.66 26.75
CA HIS A 199 12.23 -10.59 25.76
C HIS A 199 13.51 -10.77 24.95
N ILE A 200 13.37 -10.80 23.62
CA ILE A 200 14.48 -10.90 22.68
C ILE A 200 14.56 -9.60 21.90
N GLN A 201 15.76 -9.09 21.68
CA GLN A 201 16.00 -7.94 20.82
C GLN A 201 17.12 -8.26 19.82
N ALA A 202 16.89 -7.97 18.55
CA ALA A 202 17.87 -8.12 17.48
C ALA A 202 18.14 -6.76 16.84
N ARG A 203 19.42 -6.45 16.65
CA ARG A 203 19.91 -5.19 16.08
C ARG A 203 21.08 -5.47 15.15
N LYS A 204 21.17 -4.69 14.06
CA LYS A 204 22.31 -4.67 13.11
C LYS A 204 22.77 -6.06 12.62
N ALA A 205 21.86 -7.04 12.53
CA ALA A 205 22.21 -8.35 11.97
C ALA A 205 22.21 -8.30 10.43
N CYS A 206 23.17 -8.99 9.82
CA CYS A 206 23.19 -9.24 8.38
C CYS A 206 23.10 -10.74 8.12
N MET A 207 22.10 -11.16 7.35
CA MET A 207 21.93 -12.56 6.93
C MET A 207 21.79 -12.61 5.40
N SER A 208 22.31 -13.65 4.77
CA SER A 208 22.27 -13.83 3.31
C SER A 208 21.74 -15.22 2.97
N ASN A 209 20.98 -15.33 1.87
CA ASN A 209 20.45 -16.59 1.34
C ASN A 209 19.53 -17.34 2.32
N VAL A 210 18.71 -16.59 3.07
CA VAL A 210 17.73 -17.16 4.01
C VAL A 210 16.33 -17.08 3.42
N SER A 211 15.53 -18.12 3.66
CA SER A 211 14.11 -18.16 3.27
C SER A 211 13.19 -17.51 4.32
N VAL A 212 13.71 -17.32 5.53
CA VAL A 212 13.00 -16.74 6.69
C VAL A 212 13.88 -15.69 7.35
N GLY A 213 13.32 -14.50 7.61
CA GLY A 213 14.03 -13.40 8.27
C GLY A 213 14.09 -13.59 9.78
N LEU A 214 12.92 -13.53 10.42
CA LEU A 214 12.75 -13.79 11.85
C LEU A 214 11.90 -15.05 12.05
N ASP A 215 12.43 -16.02 12.79
CA ASP A 215 11.76 -17.27 13.14
C ASP A 215 11.79 -17.49 14.65
N LEU A 216 10.62 -17.43 15.30
CA LEU A 216 10.43 -17.47 16.75
C LEU A 216 9.35 -18.48 17.14
#